data_AF-A0A928RYI9-F1
#
_entry.id   AF-A0A928RYI9-F1
#
_cell.length_a   1.000
_cell.length_b   1.000
_cell.length_c   1.000
_cell.angle_alpha   90.00
_cell.angle_beta   90.00
_cell.angle_gamma   90.00
#
_symmetry.space_group_name_H-M   'P 1'
#
loop_
_entity.id
_entity.type
_entity.pdbx_description
1 polymer ?
#
loop_
_entity_poly.entity_id
_entity_poly.type
_entity_poly.pdbx_seq_one_letter_code
_entity_poly.pdbx_strand_id
1 'polypeptide(L)'
;MISLKNSLKAGAIAGVLWGWLCYLANFVSGVFPFEGSFAQNFITFSFGGAVFGVVTGGLLAVVGRFLPFRKTVFRAVFISAALWVVLRLAGDFLSMMEPERYHLVKPETVQGFFLALALGAILGLLLKKDERATAGNARA
;
A
#
# COMPACT_ATOMS: atom_id res chain seq x y z
N MET A 1 17.81 -7.58 -10.02
CA MET A 1 16.36 -7.49 -10.34
C MET A 1 15.61 -8.05 -9.14
N ILE A 2 14.61 -7.36 -8.59
CA ILE A 2 13.86 -7.88 -7.43
C ILE A 2 13.08 -9.10 -7.89
N SER A 3 13.27 -10.24 -7.22
CA SER A 3 12.51 -11.45 -7.54
C SER A 3 11.02 -11.21 -7.31
N LEU A 4 10.18 -11.54 -8.28
CA LEU A 4 8.72 -11.42 -8.17
C LEU A 4 8.20 -12.12 -6.91
N LYS A 5 8.66 -13.35 -6.65
CA LYS A 5 8.28 -14.12 -5.46
C LYS A 5 8.60 -13.36 -4.16
N ASN A 6 9.78 -12.75 -4.08
CA ASN A 6 10.17 -11.98 -2.89
C ASN A 6 9.35 -10.70 -2.78
N SER A 7 9.07 -10.04 -3.91
CA SER A 7 8.26 -8.83 -3.94
C SER A 7 6.81 -9.08 -3.54
N LEU A 8 6.20 -10.19 -3.97
CA LEU A 8 4.85 -10.59 -3.57
C LEU A 8 4.78 -10.94 -2.08
N LYS A 9 5.77 -11.69 -1.56
CA LYS A 9 5.85 -12.03 -0.13
C LYS A 9 6.03 -10.79 0.74
N ALA A 10 6.99 -9.94 0.42
CA ALA A 10 7.20 -8.68 1.11
C ALA A 10 5.99 -7.76 0.97
N GLY A 11 5.33 -7.78 -0.19
CA GLY A 11 4.07 -7.10 -0.46
C GLY A 11 2.96 -7.53 0.49
N ALA A 12 2.72 -8.84 0.64
CA ALA A 12 1.72 -9.36 1.57
C ALA A 12 1.99 -8.93 3.02
N ILE A 13 3.23 -9.07 3.49
CA ILE A 13 3.63 -8.69 4.86
C ILE A 13 3.47 -7.18 5.07
N ALA A 14 4.01 -6.37 4.14
CA ALA A 14 3.86 -4.91 4.17
C ALA A 14 2.40 -4.50 4.16
N GLY A 15 1.59 -5.18 3.36
CA GLY A 15 0.16 -4.99 3.24
C GLY A 15 -0.59 -5.25 4.54
N VAL A 16 -0.31 -6.36 5.24
CA VAL A 16 -0.93 -6.64 6.54
C VAL A 16 -0.56 -5.58 7.57
N LEU A 17 0.73 -5.24 7.68
CA LEU A 17 1.21 -4.20 8.60
C LEU A 17 0.57 -2.84 8.29
N TRP A 18 0.45 -2.52 7.00
CA TRP A 18 -0.22 -1.32 6.53
C TRP A 18 -1.72 -1.34 6.82
N GLY A 19 -2.39 -2.48 6.66
CA GLY A 19 -3.80 -2.64 7.03
C GLY A 19 -4.04 -2.31 8.49
N TRP A 20 -3.16 -2.75 9.39
CA TRP A 20 -3.24 -2.39 10.81
C TRP A 20 -2.99 -0.90 11.06
N LEU A 21 -2.07 -0.30 10.30
CA LEU A 21 -1.85 1.15 10.33
C LEU A 21 -3.08 1.92 9.86
N CYS A 22 -3.77 1.46 8.81
CA CYS A 22 -5.02 2.04 8.34
C CYS A 22 -6.12 1.92 9.38
N TYR A 23 -6.24 0.76 10.03
CA TYR A 23 -7.18 0.55 11.12
C TYR A 23 -6.93 1.54 12.26
N LEU A 24 -5.68 1.66 12.72
CA LEU A 24 -5.30 2.60 13.78
C LEU A 24 -5.54 4.05 13.37
N ALA A 25 -5.15 4.44 12.15
CA ALA A 25 -5.37 5.78 11.63
C ALA A 25 -6.86 6.11 11.57
N ASN A 26 -7.68 5.15 11.14
CA ASN A 26 -9.13 5.33 11.12
C ASN A 26 -9.72 5.43 12.54
N PHE A 27 -9.25 4.60 13.47
CA PHE A 27 -9.67 4.63 14.86
C PHE A 27 -9.40 5.97 15.55
N VAL A 28 -8.25 6.60 15.25
CA VAL A 28 -7.88 7.90 15.82
C VAL A 28 -8.59 9.06 15.12
N SER A 29 -8.72 9.00 13.79
CA SER A 29 -9.28 10.10 12.99
C SER A 29 -10.80 10.14 13.00
N GLY A 30 -11.47 9.00 13.21
CA GLY A 30 -12.93 8.89 13.11
C GLY A 30 -13.48 9.12 11.70
N VAL A 31 -12.62 9.08 10.69
CA VAL A 31 -12.96 9.45 9.31
C VAL A 31 -13.91 8.42 8.67
N PHE A 32 -13.77 7.13 8.98
CA PHE A 32 -14.72 6.09 8.59
C PHE A 32 -15.41 5.46 9.80
N PRO A 33 -16.75 5.31 9.78
CA PRO A 33 -17.47 4.59 10.81
C PRO A 33 -17.10 3.10 10.78
N PHE A 34 -16.87 2.50 11.95
CA PHE A 34 -16.70 1.05 12.06
C PHE A 34 -18.07 0.38 12.13
N GLU A 35 -18.37 -0.46 11.15
CA GLU A 35 -19.64 -1.20 11.07
C GLU A 35 -19.58 -2.59 11.73
N GLY A 36 -18.39 -3.02 12.18
CA GLY A 36 -18.16 -4.36 12.73
C GLY A 36 -17.46 -4.39 14.09
N SER A 37 -17.37 -5.58 14.67
CA SER A 37 -16.59 -5.82 15.90
C SER A 37 -15.09 -5.60 15.68
N PHE A 38 -14.33 -5.37 16.76
CA PHE A 38 -12.87 -5.21 16.71
C PHE A 38 -12.19 -6.34 15.91
N ALA A 39 -12.54 -7.59 16.20
CA ALA A 39 -11.95 -8.76 15.54
C ALA A 39 -12.26 -8.79 14.05
N GLN A 40 -13.50 -8.48 13.66
CA GLN A 40 -13.90 -8.43 12.26
C GLN A 40 -13.15 -7.32 11.51
N ASN A 41 -13.06 -6.12 12.08
CA ASN A 41 -12.33 -5.01 11.48
C ASN A 41 -10.84 -5.37 11.33
N PHE A 42 -10.23 -5.94 12.36
CA PHE A 42 -8.82 -6.34 12.33
C PHE A 42 -8.52 -7.34 11.20
N ILE A 43 -9.39 -8.34 11.02
CA ILE A 43 -9.28 -9.32 9.92
C ILE A 43 -9.49 -8.65 8.56
N THR A 44 -10.54 -7.83 8.41
CA THR A 44 -10.84 -7.13 7.16
C THR A 44 -9.69 -6.23 6.72
N PHE A 45 -9.14 -5.43 7.64
CA PHE A 45 -7.99 -4.57 7.37
C PHE A 45 -6.73 -5.37 7.04
N SER A 46 -6.52 -6.52 7.71
CA SER A 46 -5.39 -7.42 7.39
C SER A 46 -5.50 -7.96 5.96
N PHE A 47 -6.68 -8.45 5.58
CA PHE A 47 -6.90 -9.04 4.25
C PHE A 47 -6.87 -7.98 3.14
N GLY A 48 -7.61 -6.88 3.31
CA GLY A 48 -7.59 -5.76 2.36
C GLY A 48 -6.20 -5.17 2.20
N GLY A 49 -5.48 -5.01 3.32
CA GLY A 49 -4.08 -4.60 3.31
C GLY A 49 -3.17 -5.57 2.57
N ALA A 50 -3.28 -6.88 2.83
CA ALA A 50 -2.49 -7.91 2.15
C ALA A 50 -2.69 -7.86 0.63
N VAL A 51 -3.95 -7.78 0.16
CA VAL A 51 -4.26 -7.66 -1.28
C VAL A 51 -3.58 -6.42 -1.86
N PHE A 52 -3.74 -5.27 -1.22
CA PHE A 52 -3.17 -4.01 -1.70
C PHE A 52 -1.63 -4.04 -1.73
N GLY A 53 -1.02 -4.62 -0.71
CA GLY A 53 0.42 -4.81 -0.61
C GLY A 53 0.96 -5.78 -1.67
N VAL A 54 0.25 -6.88 -1.95
CA VAL A 54 0.60 -7.83 -3.04
C VAL A 54 0.54 -7.14 -4.40
N VAL A 55 -0.52 -6.37 -4.68
CA VAL A 55 -0.65 -5.61 -5.94
C VAL A 55 0.50 -4.61 -6.07
N THR A 56 0.77 -3.85 -5.01
CA THR A 56 1.88 -2.86 -4.99
C THR A 56 3.24 -3.53 -5.19
N GLY A 57 3.49 -4.66 -4.53
CA GLY A 57 4.71 -5.45 -4.68
C GLY A 57 4.85 -6.04 -6.09
N GLY A 58 3.77 -6.59 -6.66
CA GLY A 58 3.73 -7.09 -8.02
C GLY A 58 4.08 -6.00 -9.04
N LEU A 59 3.43 -4.83 -8.93
CA LEU A 59 3.74 -3.67 -9.77
C LEU A 59 5.19 -3.22 -9.62
N LEU A 60 5.74 -3.23 -8.41
CA LEU A 60 7.14 -2.92 -8.16
C LEU A 60 8.11 -3.90 -8.84
N ALA A 61 7.81 -5.19 -8.81
CA ALA A 61 8.63 -6.19 -9.49
C ALA A 61 8.61 -6.04 -11.01
N VAL A 62 7.46 -5.72 -11.59
CA VAL A 62 7.27 -5.63 -13.06
C VAL A 62 7.76 -4.29 -13.61
N VAL A 63 7.31 -3.19 -13.00
CA VAL A 63 7.46 -1.84 -13.55
C VAL A 63 8.58 -1.07 -12.86
N GLY A 64 8.98 -1.47 -11.65
CA GLY A 64 9.96 -0.74 -10.84
C GLY A 64 11.34 -0.58 -11.48
N ARG A 65 11.71 -1.42 -12.45
CA ARG A 65 12.97 -1.27 -13.22
C ARG A 65 12.97 -0.08 -14.17
N PHE A 66 11.80 0.37 -14.62
CA PHE A 66 11.64 1.49 -15.56
C PHE A 66 11.55 2.83 -14.85
N LEU A 67 11.45 2.82 -13.51
CA LEU A 67 11.39 4.06 -12.73
C LEU A 67 12.77 4.71 -12.60
N PRO A 68 12.86 6.04 -12.68
CA PRO A 68 14.13 6.77 -12.64
C PRO A 68 14.81 6.78 -11.25
N PHE A 69 14.16 6.24 -10.23
CA PHE A 69 14.70 6.25 -8.86
C PHE A 69 15.80 5.20 -8.67
N ARG A 70 16.89 5.57 -7.99
CA ARG A 70 17.97 4.62 -7.65
C ARG A 70 17.66 3.73 -6.46
N LYS A 71 16.92 4.23 -5.46
CA LYS A 71 16.64 3.50 -4.21
C LYS A 71 15.32 2.73 -4.31
N THR A 72 15.32 1.46 -3.90
CA THR A 72 14.13 0.59 -3.84
C THR A 72 12.98 1.21 -3.05
N VAL A 73 13.28 1.91 -1.96
CA VAL A 73 12.27 2.63 -1.15
C VAL A 73 11.52 3.68 -1.96
N PHE A 74 12.22 4.52 -2.72
CA PHE A 74 11.56 5.56 -3.52
C PHE A 74 10.73 4.97 -4.65
N ARG A 75 11.17 3.86 -5.26
CA ARG A 75 10.37 3.14 -6.25
C ARG A 75 9.07 2.60 -5.65
N ALA A 76 9.15 1.99 -4.47
CA ALA A 76 7.98 1.44 -3.77
C ALA A 76 6.99 2.54 -3.35
N VAL A 77 7.49 3.65 -2.79
CA VAL A 77 6.68 4.83 -2.46
C VAL A 77 5.99 5.40 -3.70
N PHE A 78 6.73 5.57 -4.80
CA PHE A 78 6.18 6.09 -6.04
C PHE A 78 5.05 5.20 -6.59
N ILE A 79 5.26 3.89 -6.65
CA ILE A 79 4.25 2.95 -7.16
C ILE A 79 3.01 2.94 -6.27
N SER A 80 3.19 2.94 -4.95
CA SER A 80 2.05 2.93 -4.04
C SER A 80 1.24 4.22 -4.14
N ALA A 81 1.91 5.38 -4.21
CA ALA A 81 1.24 6.66 -4.43
C ALA A 81 0.55 6.73 -5.81
N ALA A 82 1.20 6.27 -6.87
CA ALA A 82 0.62 6.24 -8.21
C ALA A 82 -0.63 5.33 -8.26
N LEU A 83 -0.56 4.16 -7.63
CA LEU A 83 -1.70 3.24 -7.51
C LEU A 83 -2.86 3.93 -6.77
N TRP A 84 -2.59 4.63 -5.67
CA TRP A 84 -3.60 5.41 -4.96
C TRP A 84 -4.22 6.50 -5.83
N VAL A 85 -3.41 7.28 -6.56
CA VAL A 85 -3.91 8.32 -7.47
C VAL A 85 -4.81 7.73 -8.54
N VAL A 86 -4.42 6.60 -9.14
CA VAL A 86 -5.25 5.91 -10.15
C VAL A 86 -6.60 5.49 -9.56
N LEU A 87 -6.61 4.88 -8.37
CA LEU A 87 -7.85 4.48 -7.71
C LEU A 87 -8.71 5.68 -7.30
N ARG A 88 -8.06 6.77 -6.87
CA ARG A 88 -8.75 8.02 -6.51
C ARG A 88 -9.41 8.65 -7.73
N LEU A 89 -8.74 8.68 -8.88
CA LEU A 89 -9.30 9.14 -10.15
C LEU A 89 -10.44 8.23 -10.63
N ALA A 90 -10.31 6.91 -10.48
CA ALA A 90 -11.41 6.00 -10.78
C ALA A 90 -12.64 6.29 -9.89
N GLY A 91 -12.42 6.59 -8.61
CA GLY A 91 -13.47 7.07 -7.71
C GLY A 91 -14.09 8.42 -8.12
N ASP A 92 -13.28 9.36 -8.62
CA ASP A 92 -13.79 10.62 -9.20
C ASP A 92 -14.73 10.33 -10.37
N PHE A 93 -14.32 9.51 -11.32
CA PHE A 93 -15.14 9.16 -12.47
C PHE A 93 -16.48 8.52 -12.05
N LEU A 94 -16.45 7.60 -11.07
CA LEU A 94 -17.69 7.00 -10.54
C LEU A 94 -18.60 8.05 -9.88
N SER A 95 -18.04 9.02 -9.15
CA SER A 95 -18.82 10.12 -8.55
C SER A 95 -19.45 11.06 -9.57
N MET A 96 -18.82 11.25 -10.73
CA MET A 96 -19.41 12.06 -11.80
C MET A 96 -20.56 11.34 -12.52
N MET A 97 -20.49 10.00 -12.60
CA MET A 97 -21.53 9.19 -13.24
C MET A 97 -22.74 8.94 -12.32
N GLU A 98 -22.50 8.69 -11.03
CA GLU A 98 -23.53 8.41 -10.03
C GLU A 98 -23.32 9.27 -8.75
N PRO A 99 -23.59 10.59 -8.82
CA PRO A 99 -23.30 11.52 -7.72
C PRO A 99 -24.12 11.26 -6.46
N GLU A 100 -25.32 10.68 -6.60
CA GLU A 100 -26.20 10.29 -5.49
C GLU A 100 -25.59 9.16 -4.62
N ARG A 101 -24.69 8.34 -5.21
CA ARG A 101 -24.16 7.13 -4.59
C ARG A 101 -22.71 7.28 -4.16
N TYR A 102 -21.89 7.98 -4.94
CA TYR A 102 -20.48 8.16 -4.67
C TYR A 102 -20.19 9.63 -4.37
N HIS A 103 -19.84 9.92 -3.12
CA HIS A 103 -19.45 11.24 -2.68
C HIS A 103 -17.98 11.23 -2.26
N LEU A 104 -17.25 12.25 -2.68
CA LEU A 104 -15.84 12.38 -2.40
C LEU A 104 -15.60 13.24 -1.17
N VAL A 105 -15.09 12.62 -0.13
CA VAL A 105 -14.75 13.30 1.12
C VAL A 105 -13.28 13.70 1.08
N LYS A 106 -13.00 15.01 1.16
CA LYS A 106 -11.63 15.55 1.09
C LYS A 106 -10.71 15.00 2.19
N PRO A 107 -11.13 14.93 3.48
CA PRO A 107 -10.33 14.30 4.54
C PRO A 107 -9.88 12.86 4.22
N GLU A 108 -10.79 12.01 3.72
CA GLU A 108 -10.49 10.62 3.34
C GLU A 108 -9.42 10.54 2.24
N THR A 109 -9.52 11.44 1.26
CA THR A 109 -8.56 11.51 0.15
C THR A 109 -7.14 11.80 0.64
N VAL A 110 -7.00 12.77 1.55
CA VAL A 110 -5.71 13.19 2.09
C VAL A 110 -5.12 12.09 2.97
N GLN A 111 -5.92 11.52 3.88
CA GLN A 111 -5.50 10.42 4.73
C GLN A 111 -5.06 9.19 3.91
N GLY A 112 -5.84 8.81 2.90
CA GLY A 112 -5.52 7.69 2.02
C GLY A 112 -4.22 7.90 1.23
N PHE A 113 -3.92 9.14 0.81
CA PHE A 113 -2.65 9.45 0.15
C PHE A 113 -1.45 9.26 1.09
N PHE A 114 -1.52 9.78 2.31
CA PHE A 114 -0.45 9.58 3.30
C PHE A 114 -0.27 8.11 3.67
N LEU A 115 -1.37 7.36 3.79
CA LEU A 115 -1.33 5.92 4.02
C LEU A 115 -0.68 5.19 2.83
N ALA A 116 -0.97 5.58 1.59
CA ALA A 116 -0.31 5.00 0.41
C ALA A 116 1.21 5.25 0.42
N LEU A 117 1.66 6.46 0.78
CA LEU A 117 3.08 6.74 0.98
C LEU A 117 3.70 5.83 2.05
N ALA A 118 2.98 5.60 3.17
CA ALA A 118 3.41 4.72 4.24
C ALA A 118 3.55 3.26 3.78
N LEU A 119 2.59 2.72 3.00
CA LEU A 119 2.70 1.36 2.45
C LEU A 119 3.96 1.19 1.61
N GLY A 120 4.19 2.12 0.68
CA GLY A 120 5.39 2.08 -0.17
C GLY A 120 6.68 2.19 0.64
N ALA A 121 6.70 2.97 1.72
CA ALA A 121 7.83 3.04 2.63
C ALA A 121 8.06 1.70 3.36
N ILE A 122 7.02 1.10 3.95
CA ILE A 122 7.09 -0.21 4.63
C ILE A 122 7.62 -1.28 3.68
N LEU A 123 7.01 -1.41 2.50
CA LEU A 123 7.42 -2.37 1.47
C LEU A 123 8.87 -2.17 1.04
N GLY A 124 9.24 -0.91 0.76
CA GLY A 124 10.58 -0.56 0.34
C GLY A 124 11.65 -0.88 1.39
N LEU A 125 11.35 -0.68 2.67
CA LEU A 125 12.24 -1.00 3.78
C LEU A 125 12.42 -2.51 3.95
N LEU A 126 11.34 -3.29 3.85
CA LEU A 126 11.40 -4.76 3.92
C LEU A 126 12.27 -5.33 2.79
N LEU A 127 12.05 -4.87 1.55
CA LEU A 127 12.84 -5.33 0.40
C LEU A 127 14.31 -4.92 0.47
N LYS A 128 14.59 -3.71 0.97
CA LYS A 128 15.97 -3.26 1.19
C LYS A 128 16.70 -4.09 2.24
N LYS A 129 15.99 -4.57 3.27
CA LYS A 129 16.55 -5.46 4.30
C LYS A 129 16.92 -6.82 3.70
N ASP A 130 16.04 -7.38 2.88
CA ASP A 130 16.29 -8.66 2.20
C ASP A 130 17.48 -8.57 1.23
N GLU A 131 17.58 -7.48 0.44
CA GLU A 131 18.72 -7.25 -0.45
C GLU A 131 20.06 -7.26 0.30
N ARG A 132 20.10 -6.62 1.48
CA ARG A 132 21.30 -6.57 2.33
C ARG A 132 21.64 -7.93 2.94
N ALA A 133 20.64 -8.67 3.43
CA ALA A 133 20.84 -9.99 4.01
C ALA A 133 21.41 -10.97 2.97
N THR A 134 20.88 -10.93 1.75
CA THR A 134 21.35 -11.78 0.65
C THR A 134 22.78 -11.43 0.23
N ALA A 135 23.13 -10.14 0.21
CA ALA A 135 24.49 -9.68 -0.10
C ALA A 135 25.53 -10.00 0.99
N GLY A 136 25.11 -10.06 2.26
CA GLY A 136 25.97 -10.48 3.37
C GLY A 136 26.31 -11.98 3.33
N ASN A 137 25.31 -12.83 3.04
CA ASN A 137 25.49 -14.28 2.94
C ASN A 137 26.33 -14.72 1.73
N ALA A 138 26.42 -13.92 0.68
CA ALA A 138 27.26 -14.21 -0.49
C ALA A 138 28.75 -13.86 -0.27
N ARG A 139 29.10 -13.23 0.87
CA ARG A 139 30.46 -12.81 1.24
C ARG A 139 31.04 -13.59 2.42
N ALA A 140 30.26 -14.50 3.01
CA ALA A 140 30.67 -15.44 4.05
C ALA A 140 30.91 -16.81 3.41
#